data_AF-A0A3N5JNX2-F1
#
_entry.id   AF-A0A3N5JNX2-F1
#
_cell.length_a   1.000
_cell.length_b   1.000
_cell.length_c   1.000
_cell.angle_alpha   90.00
_cell.angle_beta   90.00
_cell.angle_gamma   90.00
#
_symmetry.space_group_name_H-M   'P 1'
#
loop_
_entity.id
_entity.type
_entity.pdbx_description
1 polymer ?
#
loop_
_entity_poly.entity_id
_entity_poly.type
_entity_poly.pdbx_seq_one_letter_code
_entity_poly.pdbx_strand_id
1 'polypeptide(L)'
;MIASTLQKRLFLILFVIAGSLSGYQVVDNGVVVELPDAGQTIRLLQVQVIDEEIIRVVAAPKTGFSARASLIVEKTSWPPTAHQISQQGEIIELSTAALKVKISEKTGQIGFYDAHGRPILLEEKNGGKTMMPAVVMDEPTFHIEQRFSSPLGEAFYGLGQHQYDWMNYRGKDLDLYQINIIAAVPFLVSNRHYGILWDNNSRSKFGDPADFLPLSSLKLYDEQQTPGGLRVDYFQDSELKTLLLTQKESVIAHDNLEVWDNYPSGFDKNRGSIRWSGFIECERSGYYNFRFYSSHYAKFWFDDELKVDSWRVNWMPWARIVRVKLQAGRRYPIKIEWTPNGGYLGLTAKRPEKESYQNSLSLYSEVADQIDYYFIHGSTLDQVIAGYRNLTGQAPMMPKWAMGLWQCRQRYQSQEELINVVKEFRQRDIPLDNIVQDWFYWPEDKWGDHDFDAQRFPDPAGMVEQLHHELNTHIMISVWPKFYVGTHNYAAFQEQGWLYPRNVEKQERDWVGRGYVSTFYDPYSEGARDLFWRQIN
;
A
#
# COMPACT_ATOMS: atom_id res chain seq x y z
N MET A 1 -45.11 -6.62 -5.31
CA MET A 1 -45.95 -5.90 -6.29
C MET A 1 -45.58 -4.43 -6.23
N ILE A 2 -45.40 -3.81 -7.40
CA ILE A 2 -44.97 -2.43 -7.68
C ILE A 2 -43.45 -2.21 -7.67
N ALA A 3 -42.95 -2.17 -8.91
CA ALA A 3 -41.62 -1.84 -9.38
C ALA A 3 -41.08 -0.49 -8.87
N SER A 4 -39.78 -0.41 -8.61
CA SER A 4 -39.02 0.80 -8.88
C SER A 4 -37.83 0.46 -9.77
N THR A 5 -37.92 0.99 -10.98
CA THR A 5 -37.00 0.82 -12.08
C THR A 5 -35.81 1.73 -11.82
N LEU A 6 -34.68 1.18 -11.39
CA LEU A 6 -33.42 1.95 -11.35
C LEU A 6 -32.94 2.11 -12.80
N GLN A 7 -33.29 3.24 -13.41
CA GLN A 7 -32.70 3.69 -14.67
C GLN A 7 -31.20 3.88 -14.46
N LYS A 8 -30.40 2.85 -14.80
CA LYS A 8 -28.98 3.04 -15.11
C LYS A 8 -28.91 3.98 -16.31
N ARG A 9 -28.71 5.28 -16.06
CA ARG A 9 -28.31 6.24 -17.10
C ARG A 9 -26.89 5.91 -17.51
N LEU A 10 -26.76 5.02 -18.49
CA LEU A 10 -25.56 4.89 -19.30
C LEU A 10 -25.40 6.23 -20.04
N PHE A 11 -24.58 7.14 -19.53
CA PHE A 11 -24.12 8.28 -20.33
C PHE A 11 -23.10 7.75 -21.34
N LEU A 12 -23.61 7.23 -22.46
CA LEU A 12 -22.81 7.01 -23.64
C LEU A 12 -22.56 8.39 -24.25
N ILE A 13 -21.46 9.04 -23.90
CA ILE A 13 -21.01 10.25 -24.60
C ILE A 13 -20.54 9.78 -25.99
N LEU A 14 -21.47 9.79 -26.95
CA LEU A 14 -21.14 9.72 -28.37
C LEU A 14 -20.49 11.05 -28.74
N PHE A 15 -19.16 11.05 -28.81
CA PHE A 15 -18.45 12.10 -29.55
C PHE A 15 -18.77 11.92 -31.03
N VAL A 16 -19.39 12.95 -31.61
CA VAL A 16 -19.58 13.08 -33.06
C VAL A 16 -18.19 13.13 -33.70
N ILE A 17 -17.85 12.09 -34.44
CA ILE A 17 -16.62 12.00 -35.23
C ILE A 17 -16.75 12.98 -36.40
N ALA A 18 -16.36 14.23 -36.18
CA ALA A 18 -16.06 15.16 -37.26
C ALA A 18 -14.61 14.90 -37.67
N GLY A 19 -14.43 14.39 -38.89
CA GLY A 19 -13.15 13.90 -39.39
C GLY A 19 -12.05 14.95 -39.39
N SER A 20 -10.90 14.59 -38.83
CA SER A 20 -9.62 15.20 -39.13
C SER A 20 -8.71 14.12 -39.70
N LEU A 21 -7.97 14.46 -40.76
CA LEU A 21 -6.94 13.63 -41.40
C LEU A 21 -5.70 13.37 -40.50
N SER A 22 -5.82 13.59 -39.18
CA SER A 22 -4.77 13.49 -38.16
C SER A 22 -5.06 12.34 -37.20
N GLY A 23 -4.03 11.61 -36.74
CA GLY A 23 -4.16 10.48 -35.80
C GLY A 23 -4.54 10.87 -34.36
N TYR A 24 -4.92 12.13 -34.14
CA TYR A 24 -5.34 12.68 -32.86
C TYR A 24 -6.43 13.75 -33.03
N GLN A 25 -7.12 14.00 -31.92
CA GLN A 25 -8.10 15.05 -31.74
C GLN A 25 -7.61 16.04 -30.68
N VAL A 26 -7.76 17.34 -30.96
CA VAL A 26 -7.56 18.39 -29.96
C VAL A 26 -8.82 18.48 -29.10
N VAL A 27 -8.64 18.55 -27.79
CA VAL A 27 -9.69 18.81 -26.80
C VAL A 27 -9.33 20.06 -26.00
N ASP A 28 -10.31 20.64 -25.29
CA ASP A 28 -10.16 21.96 -24.64
C ASP A 28 -8.92 22.09 -23.73
N ASN A 29 -8.47 20.98 -23.13
CA ASN A 29 -7.30 20.95 -22.27
C ASN A 29 -6.20 19.99 -22.74
N GLY A 30 -6.11 19.66 -24.03
CA GLY A 30 -5.01 18.82 -24.53
C GLY A 30 -5.34 18.03 -25.78
N VAL A 31 -4.92 16.76 -25.82
CA VAL A 31 -5.11 15.88 -26.99
C VAL A 31 -5.60 14.49 -26.60
N VAL A 32 -6.33 13.86 -27.52
CA VAL A 32 -6.64 12.43 -27.52
C VAL A 32 -6.04 11.82 -28.78
N VAL A 33 -5.13 10.87 -28.62
CA VAL A 33 -4.45 10.16 -29.71
C VAL A 33 -5.07 8.77 -29.86
N GLU A 34 -5.48 8.41 -31.08
CA GLU A 34 -5.91 7.06 -31.41
C GLU A 34 -4.70 6.27 -31.95
N LEU A 35 -4.26 5.27 -31.19
CA LEU A 35 -3.10 4.48 -31.56
C LEU A 35 -3.45 3.46 -32.66
N PRO A 36 -2.52 3.18 -33.60
CA PRO A 36 -2.70 2.18 -34.62
C PRO A 36 -3.07 0.81 -34.05
N ASP A 37 -3.86 0.04 -34.80
CA ASP A 37 -4.21 -1.33 -34.42
C ASP A 37 -3.04 -2.28 -34.68
N ALA A 38 -2.13 -2.37 -33.71
CA ALA A 38 -0.95 -3.24 -33.75
C ALA A 38 -1.08 -4.47 -32.85
N GLY A 39 -2.32 -4.89 -32.52
CA GLY A 39 -2.59 -6.00 -31.59
C GLY A 39 -2.36 -5.67 -30.11
N GLN A 40 -2.22 -4.39 -29.77
CA GLN A 40 -2.09 -3.91 -28.39
C GLN A 40 -3.46 -3.60 -27.79
N THR A 41 -3.64 -3.85 -26.49
CA THR A 41 -4.89 -3.54 -25.76
C THR A 41 -5.16 -2.04 -25.70
N ILE A 42 -4.11 -1.24 -25.51
CA ILE A 42 -4.20 0.22 -25.41
C ILE A 42 -4.41 0.79 -26.80
N ARG A 43 -5.46 1.60 -26.96
CA ARG A 43 -5.84 2.20 -28.24
C ARG A 43 -6.13 3.69 -28.15
N LEU A 44 -6.37 4.21 -26.95
CA LEU A 44 -6.64 5.62 -26.71
C LEU A 44 -5.62 6.15 -25.71
N LEU A 45 -5.01 7.28 -26.04
CA LEU A 45 -4.12 8.02 -25.14
C LEU A 45 -4.62 9.45 -25.01
N GLN A 46 -5.07 9.82 -23.82
CA GLN A 46 -5.46 11.18 -23.50
C GLN A 46 -4.35 11.85 -22.69
N VAL A 47 -3.93 13.03 -23.13
CA VAL A 47 -2.92 13.86 -22.45
C VAL A 47 -3.53 15.23 -22.20
N GLN A 48 -3.68 15.59 -20.92
CA GLN A 48 -4.38 16.80 -20.50
C GLN A 48 -3.44 17.73 -19.73
N VAL A 49 -3.46 19.00 -20.09
CA VAL A 49 -2.92 20.11 -19.31
C VAL A 49 -3.84 20.35 -18.12
N ILE A 50 -3.31 20.16 -16.93
CA ILE A 50 -3.99 20.43 -15.67
C ILE A 50 -3.64 21.82 -15.17
N ASP A 51 -2.35 22.16 -15.21
CA ASP A 51 -1.82 23.51 -15.09
C ASP A 51 -0.50 23.62 -15.89
N GLU A 52 0.27 24.70 -15.71
CA GLU A 52 1.52 24.92 -16.45
C GLU A 52 2.58 23.83 -16.19
N GLU A 53 2.57 23.19 -15.01
CA GLU A 53 3.55 22.21 -14.56
C GLU A 53 2.98 20.79 -14.35
N ILE A 54 1.66 20.61 -14.50
CA ILE A 54 0.97 19.34 -14.27
C ILE A 54 0.29 18.84 -15.55
N ILE A 55 0.62 17.59 -15.90
CA ILE A 55 0.06 16.90 -17.06
C ILE A 55 -0.57 15.59 -16.59
N ARG A 56 -1.85 15.38 -16.89
CA ARG A 56 -2.51 14.08 -16.70
C ARG A 56 -2.37 13.24 -17.96
N VAL A 57 -2.07 11.96 -17.77
CA VAL A 57 -1.96 10.98 -18.85
C VAL A 57 -2.86 9.80 -18.55
N VAL A 58 -3.75 9.50 -19.49
CA VAL A 58 -4.67 8.37 -19.42
C VAL A 58 -4.48 7.48 -20.64
N ALA A 59 -4.18 6.20 -20.43
CA ALA A 59 -4.09 5.21 -21.50
C ALA A 59 -5.17 4.13 -21.31
N ALA A 60 -6.04 3.98 -22.31
CA ALA A 60 -7.27 3.21 -22.23
C ALA A 60 -7.44 2.23 -23.40
N PRO A 61 -8.27 1.18 -23.23
CA PRO A 61 -8.65 0.30 -24.32
C PRO A 61 -9.53 1.01 -25.35
N LYS A 62 -9.76 0.36 -26.50
CA LYS A 62 -10.60 0.90 -27.59
C LYS A 62 -12.04 1.19 -27.16
N THR A 63 -12.53 0.51 -26.13
CA THR A 63 -13.89 0.68 -25.61
C THR A 63 -14.16 2.06 -25.02
N GLY A 64 -13.11 2.83 -24.71
CA GLY A 64 -13.20 4.18 -24.18
C GLY A 64 -12.52 4.34 -22.82
N PHE A 65 -12.52 5.57 -22.33
CA PHE A 65 -12.04 5.94 -21.00
C PHE A 65 -13.04 5.52 -19.91
N SER A 66 -12.53 5.13 -18.75
CA SER A 66 -13.33 4.83 -17.57
C SER A 66 -14.07 6.08 -17.09
N ALA A 67 -15.34 5.89 -16.71
CA ALA A 67 -16.15 6.93 -16.06
C ALA A 67 -15.96 6.95 -14.53
N ARG A 68 -15.12 6.09 -13.97
CA ARG A 68 -14.87 6.01 -12.53
C ARG A 68 -14.18 7.29 -12.06
N ALA A 69 -14.78 7.97 -11.09
CA ALA A 69 -14.18 9.14 -10.47
C ALA A 69 -12.94 8.74 -9.65
N SER A 70 -11.94 9.61 -9.62
CA SER A 70 -10.78 9.47 -8.72
C SER A 70 -11.25 9.54 -7.26
N LEU A 71 -10.60 8.75 -6.38
CA LEU A 71 -10.73 8.89 -4.93
C LEU A 71 -9.62 9.77 -4.33
N ILE A 72 -8.65 10.18 -5.15
CA ILE A 72 -7.44 10.88 -4.72
C ILE A 72 -7.45 12.34 -5.19
N VAL A 73 -7.83 12.57 -6.44
CA VAL A 73 -7.88 13.92 -7.04
C VAL A 73 -9.25 14.54 -6.79
N GLU A 74 -9.26 15.63 -6.04
CA GLU A 74 -10.49 16.28 -5.54
C GLU A 74 -11.27 17.00 -6.65
N LYS A 75 -10.55 17.56 -7.63
CA LYS A 75 -11.12 18.43 -8.66
C LYS A 75 -11.39 17.66 -9.95
N THR A 76 -12.58 17.88 -10.51
CA THR A 76 -12.99 17.35 -11.82
C THR A 76 -12.82 18.36 -12.96
N SER A 77 -12.49 19.61 -12.64
CA SER A 77 -12.26 20.68 -13.61
C SER A 77 -11.12 21.59 -13.15
N TRP A 78 -10.45 22.21 -14.12
CA TRP A 78 -9.25 23.02 -13.91
C TRP A 78 -9.40 24.36 -14.61
N PRO A 79 -8.82 25.44 -14.07
CA PRO A 79 -8.76 26.71 -14.77
C PRO A 79 -8.10 26.55 -16.15
N PRO A 80 -8.60 27.23 -17.20
CA PRO A 80 -7.98 27.19 -18.52
C PRO A 80 -6.51 27.61 -18.42
N THR A 81 -5.62 26.73 -18.87
CA THR A 81 -4.17 27.00 -18.90
C THR A 81 -3.76 27.23 -20.34
N ALA A 82 -3.01 28.31 -20.59
CA ALA A 82 -2.52 28.62 -21.93
C ALA A 82 -1.59 27.50 -22.40
N HIS A 83 -1.93 26.88 -23.53
CA HIS A 83 -1.13 25.83 -24.15
C HIS A 83 -1.21 25.89 -25.67
N GLN A 84 -0.22 25.28 -26.32
CA GLN A 84 -0.14 25.16 -27.77
C GLN A 84 0.02 23.69 -28.14
N ILE A 85 -0.62 23.29 -29.23
CA ILE A 85 -0.49 21.96 -29.81
C ILE A 85 0.06 22.13 -31.21
N SER A 86 1.14 21.41 -31.51
CA SER A 86 1.75 21.37 -32.84
C SER A 86 2.10 19.95 -33.19
N GLN A 87 2.29 19.69 -34.48
CA GLN A 87 2.71 18.39 -34.99
C GLN A 87 3.91 18.57 -35.90
N GLN A 88 4.93 17.73 -35.71
CA GLN A 88 6.10 17.64 -36.58
C GLN A 88 6.33 16.17 -36.93
N GLY A 89 6.00 15.79 -38.17
CA GLY A 89 5.98 14.37 -38.55
C GLY A 89 4.99 13.58 -37.70
N GLU A 90 5.43 12.45 -37.16
CA GLU A 90 4.63 11.56 -36.29
C GLU A 90 4.67 11.94 -34.80
N ILE A 91 5.17 13.14 -34.47
CA ILE A 91 5.28 13.64 -33.10
C ILE A 91 4.30 14.79 -32.89
N ILE A 92 3.40 14.62 -31.92
CA ILE A 92 2.54 15.68 -31.39
C ILE A 92 3.28 16.32 -30.22
N GLU A 93 3.42 17.65 -30.23
CA GLU A 93 4.00 18.43 -29.14
C GLU A 93 2.92 19.32 -28.52
N LEU A 94 2.65 19.09 -27.23
CA LEU A 94 1.82 19.93 -26.37
C LEU A 94 2.75 20.79 -25.50
N SER A 95 2.60 22.11 -25.53
CA SER A 95 3.47 23.05 -24.82
C SER A 95 2.68 23.97 -23.88
N THR A 96 3.16 24.14 -22.65
CA THR A 96 2.75 25.18 -21.70
C THR A 96 3.87 26.22 -21.57
N ALA A 97 3.73 27.17 -20.64
CA ALA A 97 4.84 28.08 -20.31
C ALA A 97 6.05 27.37 -19.67
N ALA A 98 5.83 26.26 -18.95
CA ALA A 98 6.87 25.55 -18.20
C ALA A 98 7.31 24.21 -18.84
N LEU A 99 6.44 23.57 -19.65
CA LEU A 99 6.64 22.21 -20.12
C LEU A 99 6.44 22.07 -21.62
N LYS A 100 7.11 21.05 -22.18
CA LYS A 100 6.80 20.46 -23.48
C LYS A 100 6.58 18.97 -23.32
N VAL A 101 5.48 18.46 -23.85
CA VAL A 101 5.11 17.05 -23.83
C VAL A 101 5.08 16.55 -25.27
N LYS A 102 5.92 15.55 -25.58
CA LYS A 102 6.02 14.98 -26.92
C LYS A 102 5.42 13.59 -26.93
N ILE A 103 4.53 13.31 -27.87
CA ILE A 103 3.77 12.07 -28.00
C ILE A 103 4.00 11.51 -29.40
N SER A 104 4.41 10.24 -29.49
CA SER A 104 4.46 9.53 -30.77
C SER A 104 3.07 9.05 -31.16
N GLU A 105 2.58 9.44 -32.34
CA GLU A 105 1.31 8.94 -32.90
C GLU A 105 1.36 7.43 -33.17
N LYS A 106 2.55 6.90 -33.47
CA LYS A 106 2.72 5.49 -33.83
C LYS A 106 2.71 4.55 -32.64
N THR A 107 3.38 4.95 -31.55
CA THR A 107 3.61 4.07 -30.39
C THR A 107 2.92 4.52 -29.12
N GLY A 108 2.42 5.76 -29.08
CA GLY A 108 1.93 6.39 -27.85
C GLY A 108 3.03 6.70 -26.83
N GLN A 109 4.32 6.58 -27.22
CA GLN A 109 5.43 6.92 -26.35
C GLN A 109 5.36 8.41 -25.98
N ILE A 110 5.41 8.70 -24.68
CA ILE A 110 5.38 10.06 -24.14
C ILE A 110 6.74 10.47 -23.54
N GLY A 111 7.12 11.72 -23.77
CA GLY A 111 8.28 12.33 -23.12
C GLY A 111 7.94 13.71 -22.57
N PHE A 112 8.42 13.99 -21.36
CA PHE A 112 8.26 15.26 -20.67
C PHE A 112 9.59 16.02 -20.72
N TYR A 113 9.52 17.27 -21.13
CA TYR A 113 10.64 18.17 -21.30
C TYR A 113 10.33 19.50 -20.63
N ASP A 114 11.37 20.21 -20.20
CA ASP A 114 11.20 21.59 -19.76
C ASP A 114 10.89 22.53 -20.94
N ALA A 115 10.58 23.79 -20.64
CA ALA A 115 10.32 24.83 -21.64
C ALA A 115 11.46 25.01 -22.67
N HIS A 116 12.71 24.65 -22.32
CA HIS A 116 13.87 24.70 -23.20
C HIS A 116 14.07 23.43 -24.04
N GLY A 117 13.21 22.42 -23.87
CA GLY A 117 13.26 21.15 -24.59
C GLY A 117 14.27 20.15 -24.04
N ARG A 118 14.76 20.34 -22.80
CA ARG A 118 15.63 19.36 -22.12
C ARG A 118 14.78 18.25 -21.48
N PRO A 119 15.16 16.97 -21.63
CA PRO A 119 14.35 15.86 -21.13
C PRO A 119 14.35 15.77 -19.61
N ILE A 120 13.15 15.70 -19.03
CA ILE A 120 12.92 15.50 -17.60
C ILE A 120 12.69 14.01 -17.34
N LEU A 121 11.64 13.45 -17.96
CA LEU A 121 11.19 12.07 -17.84
C LEU A 121 10.80 11.54 -19.22
N LEU A 122 11.32 10.37 -19.59
CA LEU A 122 11.04 9.74 -20.88
C LEU A 122 10.47 8.34 -20.67
N GLU A 123 9.35 8.05 -21.31
CA GLU A 123 8.87 6.67 -21.41
C GLU A 123 9.89 5.78 -22.13
N GLU A 124 9.93 4.49 -21.79
CA GLU A 124 10.82 3.54 -22.47
C GLU A 124 10.61 3.50 -24.00
N LYS A 125 11.69 3.21 -24.72
CA LYS A 125 11.69 3.16 -26.19
C LYS A 125 10.67 2.13 -26.69
N ASN A 126 9.92 2.51 -27.72
CA ASN A 126 8.83 1.72 -28.31
C ASN A 126 7.58 1.55 -27.43
N GLY A 127 7.47 2.32 -26.34
CA GLY A 127 6.33 2.30 -25.43
C GLY A 127 6.66 1.56 -24.13
N GLY A 128 6.23 2.14 -23.01
CA GLY A 128 6.41 1.61 -21.65
C GLY A 128 5.08 1.28 -20.98
N LYS A 129 3.96 1.34 -21.69
CA LYS A 129 2.63 1.00 -21.19
C LYS A 129 2.30 -0.46 -21.49
N THR A 130 1.84 -1.19 -20.48
CA THR A 130 1.26 -2.52 -20.65
C THR A 130 -0.12 -2.55 -20.02
N MET A 131 -1.07 -3.19 -20.70
CA MET A 131 -2.43 -3.42 -20.22
C MET A 131 -2.85 -4.83 -20.61
N MET A 132 -2.94 -5.72 -19.62
CA MET A 132 -3.29 -7.13 -19.80
C MET A 132 -4.70 -7.38 -19.23
N PRO A 133 -5.65 -7.89 -20.04
CA PRO A 133 -6.96 -8.27 -19.53
C PRO A 133 -6.86 -9.25 -18.37
N ALA A 134 -7.64 -9.01 -17.32
CA ALA A 134 -7.73 -9.83 -16.12
C ALA A 134 -9.21 -9.97 -15.69
N VAL A 135 -9.48 -10.96 -14.86
CA VAL A 135 -10.78 -11.10 -14.19
C VAL A 135 -10.50 -11.22 -12.69
N VAL A 136 -11.00 -10.26 -11.92
CA VAL A 136 -10.81 -10.22 -10.46
C VAL A 136 -12.18 -10.10 -9.82
N MET A 137 -12.52 -11.02 -8.91
CA MET A 137 -13.85 -11.07 -8.29
C MET A 137 -14.99 -11.08 -9.32
N ASP A 138 -14.83 -11.85 -10.39
CA ASP A 138 -15.75 -11.97 -11.54
C ASP A 138 -15.96 -10.67 -12.35
N GLU A 139 -15.19 -9.61 -12.08
CA GLU A 139 -15.22 -8.36 -12.85
C GLU A 139 -14.09 -8.32 -13.90
N PRO A 140 -14.39 -7.95 -15.16
CA PRO A 140 -13.38 -7.74 -16.19
C PRO A 140 -12.58 -6.47 -15.86
N THR A 141 -11.27 -6.62 -15.74
CA THR A 141 -10.33 -5.59 -15.31
C THR A 141 -9.03 -5.70 -16.13
N PHE A 142 -8.01 -4.91 -15.78
CA PHE A 142 -6.68 -5.02 -16.35
C PHE A 142 -5.60 -5.05 -15.27
N HIS A 143 -4.57 -5.86 -15.48
CA HIS A 143 -3.25 -5.62 -14.91
C HIS A 143 -2.55 -4.55 -15.75
N ILE A 144 -2.08 -3.49 -15.12
CA ILE A 144 -1.47 -2.35 -15.81
C ILE A 144 -0.06 -2.09 -15.34
N GLU A 145 0.78 -1.58 -16.25
CA GLU A 145 2.14 -1.16 -15.95
C GLU A 145 2.50 0.06 -16.79
N GLN A 146 3.18 1.03 -16.18
CA GLN A 146 3.84 2.14 -16.88
C GLN A 146 5.32 2.17 -16.51
N ARG A 147 6.17 2.20 -17.54
CA ARG A 147 7.62 2.22 -17.43
C ARG A 147 8.22 3.49 -18.04
N PHE A 148 9.24 4.01 -17.38
CA PHE A 148 10.04 5.14 -17.84
C PHE A 148 11.52 4.82 -17.75
N SER A 149 12.32 5.40 -18.64
CA SER A 149 13.76 5.32 -18.58
C SER A 149 14.29 6.13 -17.39
N SER A 150 15.10 5.50 -16.54
CA SER A 150 15.69 6.14 -15.37
C SER A 150 17.22 6.23 -15.49
N PRO A 151 17.79 7.42 -15.79
CA PRO A 151 19.22 7.58 -15.98
C PRO A 151 20.02 7.34 -14.69
N LEU A 152 21.32 7.09 -14.85
CA LEU A 152 22.24 6.94 -13.72
C LEU A 152 22.19 8.20 -12.81
N GLY A 153 22.14 7.99 -11.50
CA GLY A 153 22.10 9.06 -10.50
C GLY A 153 20.70 9.58 -10.16
N GLU A 154 19.65 9.14 -10.86
CA GLU A 154 18.28 9.43 -10.45
C GLU A 154 17.91 8.65 -9.17
N ALA A 155 17.25 9.34 -8.23
CA ALA A 155 16.82 8.82 -6.95
C ALA A 155 15.33 9.04 -6.75
N PHE A 156 14.68 8.10 -6.05
CA PHE A 156 13.23 8.04 -5.90
C PHE A 156 12.82 8.01 -4.42
N TYR A 157 11.80 8.79 -4.08
CA TYR A 157 11.29 9.00 -2.72
C TYR A 157 9.76 9.04 -2.70
N GLY A 158 9.16 9.05 -1.52
CA GLY A 158 7.71 9.12 -1.34
C GLY A 158 7.10 7.74 -1.13
N LEU A 159 6.09 7.39 -1.92
CA LEU A 159 5.37 6.10 -1.88
C LEU A 159 4.66 5.77 -0.55
N GLY A 160 4.74 6.65 0.45
CA GLY A 160 4.10 6.53 1.76
C GLY A 160 5.05 6.07 2.87
N GLN A 161 4.50 5.45 3.91
CA GLN A 161 5.25 4.93 5.05
C GLN A 161 5.53 3.45 4.88
N HIS A 162 6.82 3.07 4.89
CA HIS A 162 7.30 1.70 4.70
C HIS A 162 8.34 1.31 5.76
N GLN A 163 8.48 0.01 6.01
CA GLN A 163 9.25 -0.53 7.16
C GLN A 163 10.56 -1.24 6.76
N TYR A 164 11.10 -0.87 5.60
CA TYR A 164 12.33 -1.45 5.04
C TYR A 164 13.61 -0.66 5.33
N ASP A 165 13.50 0.49 6.02
CA ASP A 165 14.63 1.41 6.30
C ASP A 165 15.32 1.91 5.01
N TRP A 166 14.52 2.14 3.97
CA TRP A 166 14.98 2.63 2.68
C TRP A 166 14.56 4.08 2.51
N MET A 167 15.51 4.93 2.09
CA MET A 167 15.23 6.30 1.71
C MET A 167 15.13 6.46 0.18
N ASN A 168 16.12 5.96 -0.57
CA ASN A 168 16.10 5.97 -2.03
C ASN A 168 15.61 4.62 -2.58
N TYR A 169 14.52 4.63 -3.35
CA TYR A 169 13.92 3.44 -3.94
C TYR A 169 14.59 2.95 -5.23
N ARG A 170 15.56 3.68 -5.81
CA ARG A 170 16.24 3.25 -7.05
C ARG A 170 16.77 1.80 -6.95
N GLY A 171 16.36 0.96 -7.91
CA GLY A 171 16.80 -0.44 -8.00
C GLY A 171 16.32 -1.31 -6.83
N LYS A 172 15.20 -0.92 -6.21
CA LYS A 172 14.48 -1.67 -5.17
C LYS A 172 13.08 -1.96 -5.66
N ASP A 173 12.49 -3.00 -5.10
CA ASP A 173 11.11 -3.38 -5.36
C ASP A 173 10.27 -3.09 -4.11
N LEU A 174 9.12 -2.45 -4.30
CA LEU A 174 8.23 -2.06 -3.21
C LEU A 174 6.79 -2.41 -3.54
N ASP A 175 6.18 -3.24 -2.70
CA ASP A 175 4.75 -3.51 -2.74
C ASP A 175 3.99 -2.38 -2.03
N LEU A 176 2.96 -1.85 -2.69
CA LEU A 176 2.10 -0.77 -2.21
C LEU A 176 0.73 -1.36 -1.85
N TYR A 177 0.54 -1.67 -0.56
CA TYR A 177 -0.74 -2.09 0.01
C TYR A 177 -0.83 -1.65 1.47
N GLN A 178 -2.05 -1.57 1.98
CA GLN A 178 -2.30 -1.18 3.36
C GLN A 178 -2.23 -2.39 4.27
N ILE A 179 -1.47 -2.26 5.36
CA ILE A 179 -1.41 -3.22 6.46
C ILE A 179 -0.94 -2.44 7.68
N ASN A 180 -1.19 -2.93 8.90
CA ASN A 180 -0.60 -2.33 10.10
C ASN A 180 0.90 -2.06 9.87
N ILE A 181 1.44 -0.95 10.38
CA ILE A 181 2.78 -0.38 10.17
C ILE A 181 3.13 0.16 8.76
N ILE A 182 2.26 -0.02 7.75
CA ILE A 182 2.44 0.48 6.38
C ILE A 182 1.29 1.39 5.98
N ALA A 183 1.62 2.54 5.38
CA ALA A 183 0.63 3.42 4.77
C ALA A 183 1.09 3.71 3.34
N ALA A 184 0.56 2.98 2.36
CA ALA A 184 0.92 3.17 0.97
C ALA A 184 0.23 4.42 0.41
N VAL A 185 1.02 5.33 -0.17
CA VAL A 185 0.53 6.53 -0.85
C VAL A 185 1.16 6.54 -2.24
N PRO A 186 0.40 6.39 -3.34
CA PRO A 186 0.97 6.18 -4.67
C PRO A 186 1.48 7.49 -5.32
N PHE A 187 2.27 8.27 -4.57
CA PHE A 187 2.93 9.48 -5.02
C PHE A 187 4.44 9.34 -4.90
N LEU A 188 5.10 9.35 -6.06
CA LEU A 188 6.54 9.24 -6.21
C LEU A 188 7.15 10.62 -6.46
N VAL A 189 8.33 10.87 -5.89
CA VAL A 189 9.13 12.07 -6.18
C VAL A 189 10.53 11.67 -6.64
N SER A 190 11.05 12.34 -7.67
CA SER A 190 12.40 12.16 -8.20
C SER A 190 13.30 13.34 -7.83
N ASN A 191 14.59 13.08 -7.56
CA ASN A 191 15.60 14.14 -7.42
C ASN A 191 15.81 14.98 -8.70
N ARG A 192 15.19 14.61 -9.81
CA ARG A 192 15.16 15.40 -11.06
C ARG A 192 14.02 16.43 -11.11
N HIS A 193 13.44 16.74 -9.95
CA HIS A 193 12.38 17.74 -9.75
C HIS A 193 11.08 17.46 -10.53
N TYR A 194 10.66 16.20 -10.51
CA TYR A 194 9.32 15.83 -10.91
C TYR A 194 8.72 14.82 -9.93
N GLY A 195 7.39 14.67 -9.97
CA GLY A 195 6.65 13.64 -9.28
C GLY A 195 5.66 12.93 -10.20
N ILE A 196 5.26 11.72 -9.79
CA ILE A 196 4.20 10.94 -10.42
C ILE A 196 3.17 10.62 -9.36
N LEU A 197 1.95 11.14 -9.51
CA LEU A 197 0.79 10.63 -8.80
C LEU A 197 0.18 9.51 -9.65
N TRP A 198 0.24 8.29 -9.13
CA TRP A 198 -0.34 7.11 -9.76
C TRP A 198 -1.75 6.89 -9.23
N ASP A 199 -2.76 7.20 -10.05
CA ASP A 199 -4.15 7.24 -9.63
C ASP A 199 -4.80 5.85 -9.75
N ASN A 200 -4.42 4.96 -8.83
CA ASN A 200 -4.97 3.62 -8.74
C ASN A 200 -5.12 3.20 -7.28
N ASN A 201 -6.28 2.66 -6.93
CA ASN A 201 -6.63 2.27 -5.55
C ASN A 201 -6.31 0.80 -5.23
N SER A 202 -5.94 0.01 -6.22
CA SER A 202 -5.60 -1.42 -6.04
C SER A 202 -4.18 -1.59 -5.50
N ARG A 203 -3.87 -2.81 -5.07
CA ARG A 203 -2.49 -3.19 -4.75
C ARG A 203 -1.59 -2.85 -5.94
N SER A 204 -0.58 -2.04 -5.66
CA SER A 204 0.33 -1.54 -6.67
C SER A 204 1.76 -1.94 -6.32
N LYS A 205 2.69 -1.80 -7.28
CA LYS A 205 4.11 -2.10 -7.07
C LYS A 205 4.97 -1.05 -7.74
N PHE A 206 6.10 -0.74 -7.11
CA PHE A 206 7.21 0.01 -7.69
C PHE A 206 8.37 -0.97 -7.95
N GLY A 207 9.05 -0.83 -9.09
CA GLY A 207 10.17 -1.71 -9.49
C GLY A 207 9.69 -2.94 -10.26
N ASP A 208 10.38 -4.07 -10.14
CA ASP A 208 10.00 -5.30 -10.84
C ASP A 208 8.68 -5.85 -10.26
N PRO A 209 7.59 -5.99 -11.04
CA PRO A 209 6.31 -6.44 -10.52
C PRO A 209 6.27 -7.94 -10.18
N ALA A 210 7.31 -8.71 -10.50
CA ALA A 210 7.37 -10.14 -10.20
C ALA A 210 7.24 -10.42 -8.69
N ASP A 211 6.42 -11.42 -8.36
CA ASP A 211 6.24 -11.85 -6.98
C ASP A 211 7.47 -12.57 -6.40
N PHE A 212 7.57 -12.51 -5.07
CA PHE A 212 8.45 -13.41 -4.34
C PHE A 212 7.89 -14.83 -4.40
N LEU A 213 8.73 -15.78 -4.77
CA LEU A 213 8.37 -17.19 -4.87
C LEU A 213 8.81 -17.95 -3.61
N PRO A 214 8.21 -19.11 -3.30
CA PRO A 214 8.72 -20.00 -2.26
C PRO A 214 10.22 -20.30 -2.44
N LEU A 215 10.91 -20.58 -1.35
CA LEU A 215 12.35 -20.88 -1.38
C LEU A 215 12.69 -22.06 -2.30
N SER A 216 11.76 -23.02 -2.46
CA SER A 216 11.83 -24.14 -3.43
C SER A 216 11.89 -23.73 -4.90
N SER A 217 11.75 -22.45 -5.23
CA SER A 217 12.05 -21.91 -6.56
C SER A 217 13.55 -21.87 -6.89
N LEU A 218 14.40 -22.13 -5.88
CA LEU A 218 15.84 -22.40 -5.95
C LEU A 218 16.09 -23.90 -5.69
N LYS A 219 17.28 -24.39 -6.04
CA LYS A 219 17.67 -25.75 -5.66
C LYS A 219 18.11 -25.76 -4.20
N LEU A 220 17.55 -26.68 -3.42
CA LEU A 220 17.79 -26.79 -1.99
C LEU A 220 18.45 -28.13 -1.66
N TYR A 221 19.40 -28.07 -0.72
CA TYR A 221 20.14 -29.22 -0.22
C TYR A 221 20.20 -29.21 1.30
N ASP A 222 20.18 -30.38 1.92
CA ASP A 222 20.41 -30.51 3.37
C ASP A 222 21.90 -30.33 3.72
N GLU A 223 22.24 -30.46 5.00
CA GLU A 223 23.62 -30.32 5.49
C GLU A 223 24.60 -31.34 4.88
N GLN A 224 24.09 -32.51 4.46
CA GLN A 224 24.87 -33.54 3.76
C GLN A 224 24.92 -33.29 2.25
N GLN A 225 24.41 -32.15 1.79
CA GLN A 225 24.28 -31.75 0.38
C GLN A 225 23.39 -32.68 -0.45
N THR A 226 22.43 -33.36 0.18
CA THR A 226 21.43 -34.16 -0.51
C THR A 226 20.31 -33.24 -1.02
N PRO A 227 19.92 -33.32 -2.30
CA PRO A 227 18.87 -32.46 -2.84
C PRO A 227 17.50 -32.72 -2.20
N GLY A 228 16.58 -31.76 -2.40
CA GLY A 228 15.15 -31.92 -2.13
C GLY A 228 14.60 -31.07 -0.98
N GLY A 229 15.44 -30.30 -0.28
CA GLY A 229 15.01 -29.45 0.83
C GLY A 229 16.15 -29.17 1.80
N LEU A 230 15.89 -28.29 2.75
CA LEU A 230 16.76 -28.02 3.91
C LEU A 230 16.50 -29.05 5.00
N ARG A 231 17.48 -29.28 5.86
CA ARG A 231 17.27 -29.95 7.14
C ARG A 231 16.49 -29.02 8.06
N VAL A 232 15.52 -29.56 8.79
CA VAL A 232 14.74 -28.83 9.79
C VAL A 232 14.76 -29.60 11.09
N ASP A 233 15.28 -28.97 12.13
CA ASP A 233 15.29 -29.49 13.49
C ASP A 233 14.23 -28.75 14.32
N TYR A 234 13.29 -29.51 14.88
CA TYR A 234 12.31 -29.00 15.83
C TYR A 234 12.78 -29.32 17.23
N PHE A 235 12.76 -28.34 18.13
CA PHE A 235 13.21 -28.46 19.51
C PHE A 235 12.04 -28.26 20.47
N GLN A 236 12.07 -28.95 21.61
CA GLN A 236 11.04 -28.87 22.64
C GLN A 236 11.17 -27.59 23.49
N ASP A 237 12.36 -26.98 23.50
CA ASP A 237 12.71 -25.77 24.23
C ASP A 237 13.01 -24.59 23.29
N SER A 238 13.13 -23.39 23.85
CA SER A 238 13.37 -22.16 23.11
C SER A 238 14.84 -21.92 22.78
N GLU A 239 15.75 -22.67 23.40
CA GLU A 239 17.20 -22.50 23.38
C GLU A 239 17.91 -23.47 22.42
N LEU A 240 17.14 -24.21 21.61
CA LEU A 240 17.62 -25.17 20.61
C LEU A 240 18.46 -26.32 21.23
N LYS A 241 18.07 -26.83 22.41
CA LYS A 241 18.85 -27.85 23.15
C LYS A 241 18.28 -29.27 23.06
N THR A 242 16.96 -29.42 23.16
CA THR A 242 16.25 -30.70 23.26
C THR A 242 15.55 -30.98 21.93
N LEU A 243 16.24 -31.68 21.04
CA LEU A 243 15.71 -32.08 19.74
C LEU A 243 14.46 -32.97 19.92
N LEU A 244 13.34 -32.56 19.33
CA LEU A 244 12.13 -33.36 19.21
C LEU A 244 12.24 -34.30 18.01
N LEU A 245 12.52 -33.73 16.83
CA LEU A 245 12.66 -34.47 15.58
C LEU A 245 13.43 -33.64 14.55
N THR A 246 13.95 -34.35 13.55
CA THR A 246 14.54 -33.78 12.35
C THR A 246 13.74 -34.22 11.13
N GLN A 247 13.45 -33.30 10.23
CA GLN A 247 12.84 -33.59 8.93
C GLN A 247 13.46 -32.75 7.81
N LYS A 248 12.92 -32.89 6.60
CA LYS A 248 13.35 -32.14 5.41
C LYS A 248 12.19 -31.31 4.89
N GLU A 249 12.44 -30.03 4.64
CA GLU A 249 11.44 -29.09 4.10
C GLU A 249 12.00 -28.29 2.94
N SER A 250 11.17 -28.06 1.92
CA SER A 250 11.50 -27.21 0.78
C SER A 250 10.76 -25.87 0.79
N VAL A 251 9.78 -25.72 1.69
CA VAL A 251 8.96 -24.53 1.84
C VAL A 251 8.98 -24.13 3.31
N ILE A 252 9.28 -22.86 3.57
CA ILE A 252 9.23 -22.26 4.90
C ILE A 252 8.07 -21.26 4.90
N ALA A 253 6.89 -21.71 5.32
CA ALA A 253 5.64 -20.96 5.24
C ALA A 253 4.77 -21.22 6.47
N HIS A 254 5.03 -20.45 7.52
CA HIS A 254 4.17 -20.27 8.70
C HIS A 254 3.71 -18.80 8.76
N ASP A 255 3.34 -18.21 7.61
CA ASP A 255 3.21 -16.76 7.41
C ASP A 255 1.76 -16.26 7.30
N ASN A 256 0.77 -17.15 7.34
CA ASN A 256 -0.65 -16.83 7.30
C ASN A 256 -1.49 -17.91 8.03
N LEU A 257 -2.75 -17.61 8.34
CA LEU A 257 -3.63 -18.47 9.15
C LEU A 257 -3.92 -19.85 8.56
N GLU A 258 -3.86 -20.03 7.23
CA GLU A 258 -4.15 -21.31 6.58
C GLU A 258 -3.03 -22.35 6.80
N VAL A 259 -1.79 -21.86 6.96
CA VAL A 259 -0.59 -22.70 7.14
C VAL A 259 0.07 -22.50 8.51
N TRP A 260 -0.47 -21.61 9.34
CA TRP A 260 0.10 -21.21 10.63
C TRP A 260 0.30 -22.40 11.59
N ASP A 261 -0.65 -23.34 11.60
CA ASP A 261 -0.64 -24.51 12.49
C ASP A 261 -0.06 -25.78 11.87
N ASN A 262 0.62 -25.67 10.72
CA ASN A 262 1.24 -26.81 10.06
C ASN A 262 2.57 -27.22 10.73
N TYR A 263 2.50 -27.81 11.92
CA TYR A 263 3.63 -28.31 12.68
C TYR A 263 3.61 -29.84 12.81
N PRO A 264 4.76 -30.50 12.96
CA PRO A 264 4.78 -31.93 13.20
C PRO A 264 4.17 -32.28 14.56
N SER A 265 3.66 -33.52 14.67
CA SER A 265 3.01 -34.02 15.89
C SER A 265 3.93 -33.89 17.11
N GLY A 266 3.39 -33.35 18.20
CA GLY A 266 4.10 -33.17 19.47
C GLY A 266 4.91 -31.87 19.59
N PHE A 267 5.00 -31.06 18.54
CA PHE A 267 5.65 -29.74 18.64
C PHE A 267 4.73 -28.70 19.28
N ASP A 268 5.19 -28.07 20.36
CA ASP A 268 4.49 -26.95 21.01
C ASP A 268 5.07 -25.61 20.50
N LYS A 269 4.36 -24.97 19.56
CA LYS A 269 4.76 -23.67 18.99
C LYS A 269 4.87 -22.53 20.01
N ASN A 270 4.32 -22.67 21.21
CA ASN A 270 4.42 -21.64 22.25
C ASN A 270 5.68 -21.78 23.11
N ARG A 271 6.42 -22.90 22.99
CA ARG A 271 7.59 -23.20 23.83
C ARG A 271 8.83 -23.59 23.03
N GLY A 272 8.62 -24.35 21.95
CA GLY A 272 9.68 -24.89 21.13
C GLY A 272 10.37 -23.85 20.26
N SER A 273 11.40 -24.30 19.56
CA SER A 273 12.14 -23.54 18.56
C SER A 273 12.44 -24.41 17.35
N ILE A 274 12.74 -23.77 16.23
CA ILE A 274 12.94 -24.43 14.94
C ILE A 274 14.23 -23.90 14.32
N ARG A 275 15.04 -24.81 13.77
CA ARG A 275 16.22 -24.47 12.99
C ARG A 275 16.13 -25.09 11.59
N TRP A 276 16.24 -24.26 10.56
CA TRP A 276 16.48 -24.71 9.19
C TRP A 276 17.97 -24.56 8.86
N SER A 277 18.58 -25.57 8.25
CA SER A 277 19.98 -25.53 7.82
C SER A 277 20.21 -26.32 6.53
N GLY A 278 21.14 -25.86 5.71
CA GLY A 278 21.52 -26.52 4.47
C GLY A 278 22.13 -25.56 3.47
N PHE A 279 21.89 -25.80 2.19
CA PHE A 279 22.45 -24.99 1.11
C PHE A 279 21.39 -24.62 0.08
N ILE A 280 21.58 -23.45 -0.53
CA ILE A 280 20.84 -23.05 -1.72
C ILE A 280 21.78 -22.94 -2.92
N GLU A 281 21.27 -23.26 -4.10
CA GLU A 281 21.94 -23.07 -5.38
C GLU A 281 20.98 -22.38 -6.35
N CYS A 282 21.49 -21.41 -7.10
CA CYS A 282 20.74 -20.68 -8.09
C CYS A 282 21.14 -21.09 -9.52
N GLU A 283 20.22 -20.94 -10.48
CA GLU A 283 20.48 -21.25 -11.89
C GLU A 283 21.00 -20.06 -12.68
N ARG A 284 20.80 -18.85 -12.17
CA ARG A 284 21.19 -17.60 -12.81
C ARG A 284 21.97 -16.74 -11.84
N SER A 285 23.15 -16.28 -12.27
CA SER A 285 23.95 -15.33 -11.50
C SER A 285 23.26 -13.96 -11.42
N GLY A 286 23.36 -13.29 -10.27
CA GLY A 286 22.79 -11.95 -10.10
C GLY A 286 22.43 -11.64 -8.65
N TYR A 287 21.76 -10.51 -8.42
CA TYR A 287 21.27 -10.13 -7.11
C TYR A 287 19.90 -10.76 -6.83
N TYR A 288 19.81 -11.63 -5.83
CA TYR A 288 18.55 -12.17 -5.34
C TYR A 288 18.08 -11.36 -4.14
N ASN A 289 16.77 -11.19 -4.01
CA ASN A 289 16.14 -10.61 -2.83
C ASN A 289 15.43 -11.73 -2.06
N PHE A 290 15.81 -11.93 -0.80
CA PHE A 290 15.10 -12.82 0.12
C PHE A 290 14.17 -11.99 1.00
N ARG A 291 12.88 -12.32 0.99
CA ARG A 291 11.89 -11.72 1.88
C ARG A 291 11.71 -12.65 3.08
N PHE A 292 12.29 -12.23 4.19
CA PHE A 292 12.23 -12.90 5.48
C PHE A 292 11.15 -12.23 6.33
N TYR A 293 9.96 -12.82 6.34
CA TYR A 293 8.81 -12.38 7.12
C TYR A 293 8.84 -13.08 8.47
N SER A 294 8.82 -12.33 9.57
CA SER A 294 8.90 -12.95 10.89
C SER A 294 8.26 -12.11 11.98
N SER A 295 7.86 -12.82 13.04
CA SER A 295 7.59 -12.29 14.38
C SER A 295 8.31 -13.15 15.42
N HIS A 296 8.36 -12.64 16.64
CA HIS A 296 9.16 -13.17 17.73
C HIS A 296 10.65 -13.26 17.35
N TYR A 297 11.48 -13.92 18.17
CA TYR A 297 12.92 -14.01 17.93
C TYR A 297 13.20 -14.87 16.70
N ALA A 298 13.73 -14.23 15.66
CA ALA A 298 14.05 -14.86 14.39
C ALA A 298 15.40 -14.36 13.87
N LYS A 299 16.26 -15.30 13.49
CA LYS A 299 17.58 -15.04 12.93
C LYS A 299 17.76 -15.72 11.60
N PHE A 300 18.42 -15.05 10.67
CA PHE A 300 18.71 -15.55 9.33
C PHE A 300 20.18 -15.30 8.99
N TRP A 301 20.92 -16.38 8.74
CA TRP A 301 22.28 -16.37 8.24
C TRP A 301 22.31 -16.80 6.78
N PHE A 302 23.17 -16.14 6.01
CA PHE A 302 23.46 -16.47 4.63
C PHE A 302 24.96 -16.38 4.37
N ASP A 303 25.54 -17.42 3.79
CA ASP A 303 27.00 -17.53 3.56
C ASP A 303 27.79 -17.31 4.86
N ASP A 304 27.32 -17.94 5.95
CA ASP A 304 27.83 -17.86 7.33
C ASP A 304 27.82 -16.47 7.99
N GLU A 305 27.22 -15.47 7.33
CA GLU A 305 27.04 -14.12 7.87
C GLU A 305 25.61 -13.93 8.40
N LEU A 306 25.47 -13.37 9.61
CA LEU A 306 24.18 -13.02 10.19
C LEU A 306 23.57 -11.84 9.43
N LYS A 307 22.50 -12.07 8.68
CA LYS A 307 21.82 -11.05 7.87
C LYS A 307 20.64 -10.39 8.58
N VAL A 308 19.93 -11.15 9.41
CA VAL A 308 18.81 -10.64 10.21
C VAL A 308 18.92 -11.19 11.62
N ASP A 309 18.83 -10.28 12.59
CA ASP A 309 18.55 -10.58 13.99
C ASP A 309 17.38 -9.68 14.41
N SER A 310 16.22 -10.28 14.67
CA SER A 310 14.98 -9.52 14.80
C SER A 310 14.03 -10.09 15.84
N TRP A 311 13.28 -9.19 16.45
CA TRP A 311 12.15 -9.50 17.31
C TRP A 311 10.96 -8.59 16.98
N ARG A 312 9.76 -9.17 16.95
CA ARG A 312 8.48 -8.45 16.95
C ARG A 312 7.49 -9.20 17.85
N VAL A 313 6.45 -8.54 18.32
CA VAL A 313 5.34 -9.25 18.95
C VAL A 313 4.71 -10.24 17.96
N ASN A 314 4.28 -11.40 18.45
CA ASN A 314 3.83 -12.54 17.65
C ASN A 314 2.71 -12.20 16.64
N TRP A 315 1.74 -11.39 17.02
CA TRP A 315 0.62 -10.99 16.16
C TRP A 315 0.95 -9.84 15.17
N MET A 316 2.17 -9.30 15.19
CA MET A 316 2.60 -8.22 14.30
C MET A 316 3.91 -8.56 13.56
N PRO A 317 3.94 -9.62 12.75
CA PRO A 317 5.08 -9.94 11.90
C PRO A 317 5.34 -8.86 10.84
N TRP A 318 6.57 -8.79 10.36
CA TRP A 318 6.90 -7.99 9.17
C TRP A 318 8.10 -8.54 8.41
N ALA A 319 8.24 -8.13 7.15
CA ALA A 319 9.31 -8.53 6.27
C ALA A 319 10.59 -7.69 6.42
N ARG A 320 11.73 -8.38 6.41
CA ARG A 320 13.04 -7.81 6.04
C ARG A 320 13.43 -8.32 4.65
N ILE A 321 14.05 -7.45 3.85
CA ILE A 321 14.59 -7.83 2.54
C ILE A 321 16.11 -7.96 2.65
N VAL A 322 16.61 -9.17 2.38
CA VAL A 322 18.04 -9.48 2.35
C VAL A 322 18.46 -9.65 0.90
N ARG A 323 19.25 -8.69 0.39
CA ARG A 323 19.76 -8.69 -0.98
C ARG A 323 21.16 -9.28 -1.03
N VAL A 324 21.36 -10.33 -1.81
CA VAL A 324 22.65 -11.04 -1.93
C VAL A 324 23.00 -11.33 -3.39
N LYS A 325 24.29 -11.33 -3.72
CA LYS A 325 24.76 -11.65 -5.07
C LYS A 325 25.13 -13.13 -5.14
N LEU A 326 24.44 -13.89 -5.99
CA LEU A 326 24.67 -15.32 -6.17
C LEU A 326 25.34 -15.59 -7.53
N GLN A 327 26.12 -16.67 -7.57
CA GLN A 327 26.69 -17.24 -8.78
C GLN A 327 25.94 -18.53 -9.14
N ALA A 328 25.58 -18.69 -10.41
CA ALA A 328 24.92 -19.88 -10.92
C ALA A 328 25.75 -21.13 -10.63
N GLY A 329 25.10 -22.20 -10.16
CA GLY A 329 25.75 -23.49 -9.85
C GLY A 329 26.60 -23.51 -8.57
N ARG A 330 26.81 -22.36 -7.90
CA ARG A 330 27.46 -22.32 -6.59
C ARG A 330 26.43 -22.54 -5.48
N ARG A 331 26.81 -23.37 -4.50
CA ARG A 331 26.06 -23.61 -3.26
C ARG A 331 26.49 -22.63 -2.19
N TYR A 332 25.52 -22.08 -1.47
CA TYR A 332 25.72 -21.15 -0.37
C TYR A 332 25.02 -21.69 0.88
N PRO A 333 25.69 -21.71 2.05
CA PRO A 333 25.07 -22.16 3.27
C PRO A 333 23.98 -21.18 3.70
N ILE A 334 22.87 -21.72 4.19
CA ILE A 334 21.75 -20.98 4.77
C ILE A 334 21.44 -21.58 6.13
N LYS A 335 21.15 -20.71 7.11
CA LYS A 335 20.64 -21.11 8.41
C LYS A 335 19.59 -20.14 8.89
N ILE A 336 18.51 -20.66 9.48
CA ILE A 336 17.45 -19.87 10.10
C ILE A 336 17.20 -20.47 11.48
N GLU A 337 17.03 -19.62 12.48
CA GLU A 337 16.62 -20.02 13.82
C GLU A 337 15.43 -19.17 14.24
N TRP A 338 14.40 -19.81 14.79
CA TRP A 338 13.16 -19.14 15.15
C TRP A 338 12.54 -19.75 16.40
N THR A 339 12.11 -18.90 17.31
CA THR A 339 11.24 -19.27 18.42
C THR A 339 9.84 -18.78 18.08
N PRO A 340 8.85 -19.62 17.75
CA PRO A 340 7.57 -19.15 17.24
C PRO A 340 6.77 -18.32 18.25
N ASN A 341 6.57 -18.85 19.46
CA ASN A 341 5.71 -18.24 20.49
C ASN A 341 4.33 -17.79 19.95
N GLY A 342 3.71 -18.66 19.15
CA GLY A 342 2.46 -18.37 18.44
C GLY A 342 2.57 -17.32 17.32
N GLY A 343 3.78 -16.97 16.89
CA GLY A 343 4.03 -16.02 15.82
C GLY A 343 4.04 -16.65 14.43
N TYR A 344 4.51 -15.86 13.47
CA TYR A 344 4.63 -16.20 12.06
C TYR A 344 6.08 -16.16 11.57
N LEU A 345 6.41 -17.02 10.60
CA LEU A 345 7.66 -16.96 9.85
C LEU A 345 7.47 -17.45 8.40
N GLY A 346 8.02 -16.72 7.44
CA GLY A 346 8.08 -17.14 6.04
C GLY A 346 9.38 -16.70 5.38
N LEU A 347 9.93 -17.54 4.50
CA LEU A 347 11.07 -17.17 3.65
C LEU A 347 10.73 -17.40 2.18
N THR A 348 10.74 -16.31 1.44
CA THR A 348 10.51 -16.31 -0.01
C THR A 348 11.68 -15.65 -0.73
N ALA A 349 11.89 -15.98 -2.00
CA ALA A 349 12.99 -15.50 -2.81
C ALA A 349 12.47 -14.88 -4.11
N LYS A 350 13.07 -13.77 -4.51
CA LYS A 350 12.90 -13.16 -5.81
C LYS A 350 14.21 -13.26 -6.58
N ARG A 351 14.09 -13.72 -7.83
CA ARG A 351 15.21 -13.88 -8.76
C ARG A 351 15.80 -12.51 -9.15
N PRO A 352 17.00 -12.47 -9.75
CA PRO A 352 17.56 -11.24 -10.26
C PRO A 352 16.59 -10.52 -11.16
N GLU A 353 16.40 -9.25 -10.82
CA GLU A 353 15.66 -8.29 -11.62
C GLU A 353 16.07 -8.42 -13.08
N LYS A 354 15.07 -8.50 -13.97
CA LYS A 354 15.34 -8.53 -15.41
C LYS A 354 16.12 -7.27 -15.77
N GLU A 355 17.11 -7.39 -16.65
CA GLU A 355 17.97 -6.26 -17.04
C GLU A 355 17.17 -5.02 -17.48
N SER A 356 15.99 -5.23 -18.08
CA SER A 356 15.07 -4.17 -18.48
C SER A 356 14.63 -3.26 -17.31
N TYR A 357 14.50 -3.77 -16.09
CA TYR A 357 14.03 -2.99 -14.94
C TYR A 357 15.14 -2.22 -14.21
N GLN A 358 16.41 -2.64 -14.32
CA GLN A 358 17.52 -2.06 -13.55
C GLN A 358 17.73 -0.56 -13.78
N ASN A 359 17.33 -0.06 -14.95
CA ASN A 359 17.38 1.36 -15.32
C ASN A 359 15.99 1.90 -15.66
N SER A 360 14.96 1.35 -15.03
CA SER A 360 13.56 1.70 -15.25
C SER A 360 12.94 2.25 -13.97
N LEU A 361 12.08 3.25 -14.13
CA LEU A 361 11.01 3.52 -13.20
C LEU A 361 9.80 2.71 -13.67
N SER A 362 9.36 1.71 -12.90
CA SER A 362 8.13 0.96 -13.17
C SER A 362 7.11 1.16 -12.06
N LEU A 363 5.86 1.40 -12.46
CA LEU A 363 4.67 1.41 -11.62
C LEU A 363 3.66 0.42 -12.19
N TYR A 364 3.21 -0.50 -11.34
CA TYR A 364 2.27 -1.56 -11.69
C TYR A 364 1.05 -1.52 -10.77
N SER A 365 -0.12 -1.91 -11.28
CA SER A 365 -1.32 -2.16 -10.48
C SER A 365 -2.01 -3.46 -10.88
N GLU A 366 -2.52 -4.16 -9.87
CA GLU A 366 -3.19 -5.45 -10.02
C GLU A 366 -4.59 -5.30 -10.62
N VAL A 367 -5.33 -4.25 -10.27
CA VAL A 367 -6.70 -4.03 -10.76
C VAL A 367 -6.85 -2.60 -11.27
N ALA A 368 -7.21 -2.45 -12.53
CA ALA A 368 -7.49 -1.16 -13.15
C ALA A 368 -8.51 -1.24 -14.28
N ASP A 369 -9.19 -0.12 -14.55
CA ASP A 369 -9.98 0.08 -15.77
C ASP A 369 -9.10 0.66 -16.90
N GLN A 370 -8.06 1.42 -16.54
CA GLN A 370 -7.15 2.16 -17.43
C GLN A 370 -5.86 2.54 -16.69
N ILE A 371 -4.80 2.93 -17.41
CA ILE A 371 -3.66 3.63 -16.80
C ILE A 371 -4.06 5.10 -16.60
N ASP A 372 -3.85 5.64 -15.40
CA ASP A 372 -4.14 7.04 -15.06
C ASP A 372 -3.05 7.58 -14.12
N TYR A 373 -2.32 8.59 -14.55
CA TYR A 373 -1.31 9.23 -13.71
C TYR A 373 -1.15 10.72 -14.02
N TYR A 374 -0.62 11.45 -13.05
CA TYR A 374 -0.28 12.86 -13.18
C TYR A 374 1.22 13.03 -13.08
N PHE A 375 1.82 13.59 -14.11
CA PHE A 375 3.18 14.12 -14.07
C PHE A 375 3.14 15.52 -13.48
N ILE A 376 4.01 15.78 -12.49
CA ILE A 376 4.10 17.05 -11.77
C ILE A 376 5.54 17.53 -11.86
N HIS A 377 5.80 18.67 -12.47
CA HIS A 377 7.11 19.32 -12.48
C HIS A 377 7.21 20.39 -11.38
N GLY A 378 8.43 20.70 -10.98
CA GLY A 378 8.73 21.90 -10.19
C GLY A 378 10.21 22.26 -10.33
N SER A 379 10.59 23.48 -9.97
CA SER A 379 12.01 23.87 -9.85
C SER A 379 12.67 23.33 -8.58
N THR A 380 11.87 22.93 -7.58
CA THR A 380 12.29 22.29 -6.33
C THR A 380 11.36 21.13 -5.97
N LEU A 381 11.78 20.26 -5.05
CA LEU A 381 10.90 19.20 -4.55
C LEU A 381 9.68 19.75 -3.80
N ASP A 382 9.80 20.89 -3.11
CA ASP A 382 8.66 21.54 -2.46
C ASP A 382 7.58 21.97 -3.47
N GLN A 383 7.99 22.41 -4.66
CA GLN A 383 7.03 22.74 -5.73
C GLN A 383 6.37 21.48 -6.31
N VAL A 384 7.11 20.37 -6.40
CA VAL A 384 6.50 19.07 -6.75
C VAL A 384 5.46 18.65 -5.70
N ILE A 385 5.74 18.84 -4.40
CA ILE A 385 4.75 18.62 -3.34
C ILE A 385 3.56 19.60 -3.46
N ALA A 386 3.81 20.87 -3.78
CA ALA A 386 2.75 21.86 -3.98
C ALA A 386 1.81 21.46 -5.12
N GLY A 387 2.34 20.95 -6.24
CA GLY A 387 1.54 20.39 -7.32
C GLY A 387 0.71 19.19 -6.88
N TYR A 388 1.28 18.28 -6.09
CA TYR A 388 0.51 17.19 -5.46
C TYR A 388 -0.65 17.73 -4.59
N ARG A 389 -0.42 18.76 -3.78
CA ARG A 389 -1.50 19.39 -2.98
C ARG A 389 -2.53 20.15 -3.83
N ASN A 390 -2.14 20.65 -5.00
CA ASN A 390 -3.10 21.23 -5.94
C ASN A 390 -4.08 20.17 -6.50
N LEU A 391 -3.60 18.93 -6.66
CA LEU A 391 -4.37 17.77 -7.09
C LEU A 391 -5.24 17.16 -5.98
N THR A 392 -4.65 16.90 -4.81
CA THR A 392 -5.25 16.04 -3.78
C THR A 392 -5.81 16.81 -2.58
N GLY A 393 -5.86 18.13 -2.65
CA GLY A 393 -6.30 18.99 -1.56
C GLY A 393 -5.16 19.56 -0.72
N GLN A 394 -5.40 20.75 -0.18
CA GLN A 394 -4.46 21.43 0.71
C GLN A 394 -4.40 20.73 2.06
N ALA A 395 -3.23 20.71 2.70
CA ALA A 395 -3.14 20.27 4.09
C ALA A 395 -3.72 21.37 4.99
N PRO A 396 -4.85 21.15 5.69
CA PRO A 396 -5.41 22.16 6.58
C PRO A 396 -4.46 22.42 7.74
N MET A 397 -4.52 23.63 8.29
CA MET A 397 -3.78 23.94 9.52
C MET A 397 -4.27 23.05 10.65
N MET A 398 -3.35 22.31 11.26
CA MET A 398 -3.62 21.60 12.50
C MET A 398 -3.88 22.62 13.62
N PRO A 399 -4.82 22.34 14.55
CA PRO A 399 -4.97 23.15 15.75
C PRO A 399 -3.63 23.27 16.49
N LYS A 400 -3.34 24.45 17.08
CA LYS A 400 -2.03 24.72 17.68
C LYS A 400 -1.61 23.69 18.74
N TRP A 401 -2.56 23.24 19.57
CA TRP A 401 -2.34 22.23 20.61
C TRP A 401 -1.86 20.88 20.04
N ALA A 402 -2.16 20.57 18.78
CA ALA A 402 -1.71 19.33 18.16
C ALA A 402 -0.19 19.29 17.94
N MET A 403 0.48 20.45 17.95
CA MET A 403 1.94 20.57 17.88
C MET A 403 2.62 20.40 19.25
N GLY A 404 1.83 20.32 20.33
CA GLY A 404 2.31 20.09 21.69
C GLY A 404 2.59 18.62 22.00
N LEU A 405 2.91 18.32 23.26
CA LEU A 405 3.16 16.95 23.70
C LEU A 405 1.84 16.16 23.77
N TRP A 406 1.89 14.91 23.29
CA TRP A 406 0.81 13.93 23.37
C TRP A 406 1.18 12.79 24.31
N GLN A 407 0.39 12.61 25.37
CA GLN A 407 0.49 11.46 26.25
C GLN A 407 -0.62 10.45 25.90
N CYS A 408 -0.22 9.21 25.65
CA CYS A 408 -1.12 8.11 25.30
C CYS A 408 -0.71 6.84 26.06
N ARG A 409 -1.64 5.90 26.22
CA ARG A 409 -1.39 4.56 26.76
C ARG A 409 -2.30 3.58 26.02
N GLN A 410 -1.83 2.36 25.80
CA GLN A 410 -2.67 1.19 25.56
C GLN A 410 -2.76 0.47 26.91
N ARG A 411 -3.77 0.71 27.74
CA ARG A 411 -4.83 1.73 27.68
C ARG A 411 -5.07 2.34 29.05
N TYR A 412 -5.59 3.56 29.14
CA TYR A 412 -6.18 4.05 30.39
C TYR A 412 -7.48 3.28 30.68
N GLN A 413 -7.60 2.74 31.89
CA GLN A 413 -8.66 1.81 32.26
C GLN A 413 -9.89 2.51 32.83
N SER A 414 -9.73 3.71 33.39
CA SER A 414 -10.80 4.53 33.98
C SER A 414 -10.60 6.03 33.75
N GLN A 415 -11.69 6.78 33.93
CA GLN A 415 -11.71 8.24 33.96
C GLN A 415 -10.73 8.81 34.99
N GLU A 416 -10.69 8.22 36.18
CA GLU A 416 -9.79 8.64 37.26
C GLU A 416 -8.31 8.47 36.86
N GLU A 417 -7.93 7.31 36.30
CA GLU A 417 -6.55 7.05 35.87
C GLU A 417 -6.08 8.10 34.84
N LEU A 418 -6.92 8.37 33.84
CA LEU A 418 -6.63 9.34 32.78
C LEU A 418 -6.40 10.74 33.36
N ILE A 419 -7.31 11.22 34.22
CA ILE A 419 -7.19 12.54 34.86
C ILE A 419 -5.96 12.61 35.77
N ASN A 420 -5.69 11.57 36.57
CA ASN A 420 -4.55 11.55 37.49
C ASN A 420 -3.21 11.62 36.76
N VAL A 421 -3.10 11.01 35.57
CA VAL A 421 -1.90 11.15 34.72
C VAL A 421 -1.70 12.62 34.33
N VAL A 422 -2.73 13.32 33.87
CA VAL A 422 -2.62 14.73 33.48
C VAL A 422 -2.27 15.60 34.70
N LYS A 423 -2.87 15.34 35.87
CA LYS A 423 -2.52 16.01 37.13
C LYS A 423 -1.05 15.81 37.49
N GLU A 424 -0.50 14.62 37.29
CA GLU A 424 0.91 14.34 37.56
C GLU A 424 1.85 15.14 36.64
N PHE A 425 1.51 15.29 35.35
CA PHE A 425 2.26 16.18 34.44
C PHE A 425 2.25 17.63 34.94
N ARG A 426 1.08 18.12 35.37
CA ARG A 426 0.94 19.48 35.92
C ARG A 426 1.70 19.66 37.23
N GLN A 427 1.62 18.70 38.14
CA GLN A 427 2.33 18.74 39.42
C GLN A 427 3.86 18.75 39.24
N ARG A 428 4.37 18.13 38.17
CA ARG A 428 5.80 18.08 37.85
C ARG A 428 6.29 19.22 36.96
N ASP A 429 5.43 20.18 36.64
CA ASP A 429 5.72 21.26 35.68
C ASP A 429 6.23 20.76 34.32
N ILE A 430 5.71 19.61 33.85
CA ILE A 430 6.02 19.05 32.53
C ILE A 430 4.94 19.51 31.53
N PRO A 431 5.31 20.22 30.45
CA PRO A 431 4.35 20.67 29.44
C PRO A 431 3.61 19.50 28.80
N LEU A 432 2.29 19.62 28.69
CA LEU A 432 1.41 18.63 28.06
C LEU A 432 0.20 19.34 27.46
N ASP A 433 -0.11 19.07 26.19
CA ASP A 433 -1.29 19.63 25.52
C ASP A 433 -2.38 18.58 25.32
N ASN A 434 -2.02 17.30 25.16
CA ASN A 434 -2.96 16.26 24.73
C ASN A 434 -2.87 14.98 25.56
N ILE A 435 -4.02 14.42 25.92
CA ILE A 435 -4.17 13.07 26.49
C ILE A 435 -5.03 12.21 25.56
N VAL A 436 -4.74 10.92 25.45
CA VAL A 436 -5.47 10.01 24.54
C VAL A 436 -6.13 8.87 25.30
N GLN A 437 -7.45 8.77 25.21
CA GLN A 437 -8.21 7.60 25.63
C GLN A 437 -8.21 6.56 24.52
N ASP A 438 -7.48 5.46 24.73
CA ASP A 438 -7.42 4.34 23.78
C ASP A 438 -8.67 3.42 23.90
N TRP A 439 -8.71 2.33 23.12
CA TRP A 439 -9.83 1.38 22.97
C TRP A 439 -10.37 0.81 24.30
N PHE A 440 -11.55 0.19 24.23
CA PHE A 440 -12.16 -0.57 25.33
C PHE A 440 -12.61 0.29 26.53
N TYR A 441 -13.06 1.51 26.27
CA TYR A 441 -13.79 2.35 27.25
C TYR A 441 -15.29 1.99 27.34
N TRP A 442 -15.80 1.24 26.36
CA TRP A 442 -17.19 0.74 26.30
C TRP A 442 -17.42 -0.51 27.16
N PRO A 443 -18.68 -0.87 27.47
CA PRO A 443 -19.02 -2.17 28.07
C PRO A 443 -18.53 -3.32 27.19
N GLU A 444 -17.98 -4.39 27.77
CA GLU A 444 -17.22 -5.42 27.05
C GLU A 444 -17.91 -5.95 25.77
N ASP A 445 -19.22 -6.17 25.82
CA ASP A 445 -20.03 -6.76 24.74
C ASP A 445 -20.66 -5.73 23.79
N LYS A 446 -20.20 -4.47 23.83
CA LYS A 446 -20.80 -3.32 23.12
C LYS A 446 -19.83 -2.56 22.20
N TRP A 447 -18.80 -3.22 21.67
CA TRP A 447 -17.89 -2.56 20.72
C TRP A 447 -18.67 -2.06 19.50
N GLY A 448 -18.67 -0.74 19.29
CA GLY A 448 -19.32 -0.07 18.17
C GLY A 448 -20.58 0.70 18.55
N ASP A 449 -21.15 0.51 19.75
CA ASP A 449 -22.27 1.36 20.23
C ASP A 449 -21.79 2.74 20.74
N HIS A 450 -20.47 2.89 20.96
CA HIS A 450 -19.83 4.12 21.43
C HIS A 450 -20.24 4.59 22.83
N ASP A 451 -21.00 3.76 23.56
CA ASP A 451 -21.29 3.97 24.98
C ASP A 451 -20.02 3.88 25.83
N PHE A 452 -20.03 4.56 26.98
CA PHE A 452 -19.01 4.44 28.01
C PHE A 452 -19.44 3.42 29.07
N ASP A 453 -18.52 2.58 29.52
CA ASP A 453 -18.73 1.72 30.67
C ASP A 453 -18.82 2.56 31.95
N ALA A 454 -20.03 2.74 32.47
CA ALA A 454 -20.32 3.62 33.60
C ALA A 454 -19.58 3.23 34.90
N GLN A 455 -19.06 2.01 35.03
CA GLN A 455 -18.25 1.65 36.20
C GLN A 455 -16.84 2.25 36.13
N ARG A 456 -16.31 2.47 34.93
CA ARG A 456 -14.94 2.93 34.69
C ARG A 456 -14.90 4.39 34.24
N PHE A 457 -15.93 4.81 33.52
CA PHE A 457 -16.12 6.16 32.97
C PHE A 457 -17.51 6.66 33.34
N PRO A 458 -17.77 6.93 34.62
CA PRO A 458 -19.11 7.28 35.11
C PRO A 458 -19.62 8.63 34.61
N ASP A 459 -18.72 9.57 34.26
CA ASP A 459 -19.07 10.90 33.78
C ASP A 459 -18.09 11.38 32.71
N PRO A 460 -18.21 10.89 31.45
CA PRO A 460 -17.32 11.27 30.36
C PRO A 460 -17.39 12.77 30.03
N ALA A 461 -18.55 13.39 30.20
CA ALA A 461 -18.73 14.83 29.98
C ALA A 461 -17.93 15.63 31.03
N GLY A 462 -18.12 15.32 32.31
CA GLY A 462 -17.35 15.94 33.39
C GLY A 462 -15.84 15.66 33.29
N MET A 463 -15.43 14.49 32.78
CA MET A 463 -14.03 14.19 32.48
C MET A 463 -13.46 15.19 31.46
N VAL A 464 -14.15 15.40 30.34
CA VAL A 464 -13.70 16.32 29.28
C VAL A 464 -13.71 17.77 29.78
N GLU A 465 -14.74 18.18 30.52
CA GLU A 465 -14.82 19.51 31.13
C GLU A 465 -13.64 19.77 32.07
N GLN A 466 -13.33 18.83 32.97
CA GLN A 466 -12.19 18.94 33.87
C GLN A 466 -10.86 19.05 33.11
N LEU A 467 -10.65 18.23 32.09
CA LEU A 467 -9.44 18.28 31.26
C LEU A 467 -9.28 19.65 30.59
N HIS A 468 -10.34 20.16 29.97
CA HIS A 468 -10.31 21.42 29.23
C HIS A 468 -10.17 22.64 30.16
N HIS A 469 -10.96 22.71 31.23
CA HIS A 469 -11.11 23.94 32.01
C HIS A 469 -10.24 24.02 33.26
N GLU A 470 -9.91 22.89 33.88
CA GLU A 470 -9.07 22.87 35.09
C GLU A 470 -7.62 22.55 34.75
N LEU A 471 -7.40 21.63 33.80
CA LEU A 471 -6.08 21.09 33.50
C LEU A 471 -5.48 21.66 32.20
N ASN A 472 -6.22 22.45 31.43
CA ASN A 472 -5.79 23.03 30.16
C ASN A 472 -5.20 21.97 29.20
N THR A 473 -5.91 20.84 29.03
CA THR A 473 -5.45 19.68 28.24
C THR A 473 -6.56 19.22 27.32
N HIS A 474 -6.26 19.01 26.04
CA HIS A 474 -7.17 18.43 25.06
C HIS A 474 -7.19 16.90 25.14
N ILE A 475 -8.32 16.30 24.78
CA ILE A 475 -8.48 14.84 24.74
C ILE A 475 -8.76 14.36 23.31
N MET A 476 -8.13 13.24 22.95
CA MET A 476 -8.47 12.44 21.77
C MET A 476 -8.97 11.07 22.21
N ILE A 477 -9.90 10.47 21.46
CA ILE A 477 -10.51 9.18 21.77
C ILE A 477 -10.41 8.21 20.60
N SER A 478 -10.20 6.94 20.92
CA SER A 478 -10.18 5.82 19.95
C SER A 478 -11.59 5.53 19.43
N VAL A 479 -11.77 5.56 18.11
CA VAL A 479 -13.00 5.12 17.43
C VAL A 479 -12.59 4.22 16.28
N TRP A 480 -13.19 3.04 16.19
CA TRP A 480 -12.85 2.03 15.19
C TRP A 480 -13.99 1.89 14.18
N PRO A 481 -13.70 1.55 12.92
CA PRO A 481 -14.71 1.18 11.93
C PRO A 481 -15.37 -0.19 12.21
N LYS A 482 -15.27 -0.71 13.44
CA LYS A 482 -15.61 -2.08 13.86
C LYS A 482 -16.87 -2.08 14.72
N PHE A 483 -17.77 -3.04 14.44
CA PHE A 483 -19.05 -3.20 15.12
C PHE A 483 -19.29 -4.67 15.49
N TYR A 484 -19.70 -4.91 16.74
CA TYR A 484 -20.16 -6.23 17.19
C TYR A 484 -21.55 -6.54 16.65
N VAL A 485 -21.76 -7.80 16.27
CA VAL A 485 -23.07 -8.29 15.84
C VAL A 485 -24.08 -8.14 16.99
N GLY A 486 -25.24 -7.53 16.69
CA GLY A 486 -26.33 -7.34 17.66
C GLY A 486 -26.28 -6.04 18.47
N THR A 487 -25.28 -5.19 18.23
CA THR A 487 -25.25 -3.81 18.76
C THR A 487 -26.25 -2.92 18.01
N HIS A 488 -26.66 -1.80 18.63
CA HIS A 488 -27.63 -0.88 18.02
C HIS A 488 -27.05 -0.27 16.74
N ASN A 489 -25.82 0.21 16.80
CA ASN A 489 -25.15 0.82 15.64
C ASN A 489 -24.87 -0.18 14.52
N TYR A 490 -24.54 -1.45 14.85
CA TYR A 490 -24.45 -2.53 13.85
C TYR A 490 -25.75 -2.67 13.07
N ALA A 491 -26.90 -2.70 13.76
CA ALA A 491 -28.20 -2.91 13.13
C ALA A 491 -28.53 -1.81 12.11
N ALA A 492 -28.16 -0.56 12.42
CA ALA A 492 -28.37 0.58 11.52
C ALA A 492 -27.59 0.45 10.20
N PHE A 493 -26.33 0.00 10.23
CA PHE A 493 -25.58 -0.29 9.00
C PHE A 493 -26.10 -1.52 8.27
N GLN A 494 -26.46 -2.58 9.01
CA GLN A 494 -26.95 -3.83 8.45
C GLN A 494 -28.25 -3.63 7.66
N GLU A 495 -29.17 -2.79 8.14
CA GLU A 495 -30.44 -2.47 7.47
C GLU A 495 -30.21 -1.86 6.07
N GLN A 496 -29.12 -1.11 5.90
CA GLN A 496 -28.76 -0.45 4.64
C GLN A 496 -27.82 -1.31 3.75
N GLY A 497 -27.36 -2.46 4.25
CA GLY A 497 -26.37 -3.28 3.55
C GLY A 497 -24.96 -2.67 3.53
N TRP A 498 -24.62 -1.82 4.50
CA TRP A 498 -23.34 -1.09 4.58
C TRP A 498 -22.28 -1.76 5.46
N LEU A 499 -22.37 -3.08 5.65
CA LEU A 499 -21.39 -3.88 6.39
C LEU A 499 -20.74 -4.90 5.48
N TYR A 500 -19.45 -5.16 5.68
CA TYR A 500 -18.80 -6.28 5.03
C TYR A 500 -19.29 -7.61 5.63
N PRO A 501 -19.79 -8.57 4.84
CA PRO A 501 -20.46 -9.74 5.40
C PRO A 501 -19.49 -10.86 5.82
N ARG A 502 -18.32 -10.96 5.19
CA ARG A 502 -17.46 -12.15 5.26
C ARG A 502 -17.00 -12.55 6.67
N ASN A 503 -16.67 -11.58 7.53
CA ASN A 503 -16.25 -11.90 8.90
C ASN A 503 -17.41 -12.50 9.73
N VAL A 504 -18.63 -12.03 9.50
CA VAL A 504 -19.84 -12.56 10.15
C VAL A 504 -20.15 -13.96 9.63
N GLU A 505 -20.08 -14.17 8.32
CA GLU A 505 -20.29 -15.48 7.67
C GLU A 505 -19.32 -16.54 8.20
N LYS A 506 -18.05 -16.16 8.38
CA LYS A 506 -17.00 -17.02 8.93
C LYS A 506 -17.05 -17.18 10.45
N GLN A 507 -17.92 -16.44 11.14
CA GLN A 507 -18.00 -16.41 12.61
C GLN A 507 -16.65 -16.05 13.26
N GLU A 508 -15.89 -15.15 12.62
CA GLU A 508 -14.58 -14.71 13.13
C GLU A 508 -14.76 -13.98 14.47
N ARG A 509 -13.99 -14.40 15.47
CA ARG A 509 -14.04 -13.85 16.84
C ARG A 509 -12.79 -13.05 17.12
N ASP A 510 -12.97 -11.91 17.78
CA ASP A 510 -11.84 -11.11 18.24
C ASP A 510 -11.22 -11.63 19.55
N TRP A 511 -10.25 -10.87 20.07
CA TRP A 511 -9.43 -11.25 21.22
C TRP A 511 -10.02 -10.85 22.58
N VAL A 512 -11.23 -10.27 22.63
CA VAL A 512 -11.81 -9.74 23.87
C VAL A 512 -12.56 -10.84 24.61
N GLY A 513 -12.13 -11.18 25.83
CA GLY A 513 -12.85 -12.10 26.71
C GLY A 513 -13.12 -13.45 26.04
N ARG A 514 -14.41 -13.77 25.85
CA ARG A 514 -14.87 -14.99 25.16
C ARG A 514 -14.73 -14.96 23.62
N GLY A 515 -14.27 -13.85 23.08
CA GLY A 515 -14.22 -13.53 21.65
C GLY A 515 -15.59 -13.20 21.09
N TYR A 516 -15.72 -12.01 20.47
CA TYR A 516 -16.97 -11.51 19.92
C TYR A 516 -16.94 -11.49 18.40
N VAL A 517 -18.07 -11.89 17.79
CA VAL A 517 -18.23 -11.82 16.33
C VAL A 517 -18.45 -10.37 15.93
N SER A 518 -17.67 -9.91 14.97
CA SER A 518 -17.64 -8.50 14.57
C SER A 518 -17.37 -8.34 13.09
N THR A 519 -17.71 -7.16 12.57
CA THR A 519 -17.37 -6.77 11.21
C THR A 519 -17.00 -5.29 11.14
N PHE A 520 -16.70 -4.83 9.93
CA PHE A 520 -16.39 -3.45 9.60
C PHE A 520 -17.46 -2.87 8.66
N TYR A 521 -17.74 -1.58 8.81
CA TYR A 521 -18.62 -0.87 7.87
C TYR A 521 -17.90 -0.58 6.54
N ASP A 522 -18.68 -0.30 5.49
CA ASP A 522 -18.17 0.07 4.18
C ASP A 522 -17.99 1.60 4.04
N PRO A 523 -16.77 2.15 4.17
CA PRO A 523 -16.55 3.58 4.04
C PRO A 523 -16.59 4.10 2.59
N TYR A 524 -16.68 3.23 1.58
CA TYR A 524 -16.80 3.67 0.18
C TYR A 524 -18.21 4.18 -0.15
N SER A 525 -19.21 3.70 0.58
CA SER A 525 -20.58 4.20 0.52
C SER A 525 -20.71 5.56 1.24
N GLU A 526 -21.17 6.59 0.54
CA GLU A 526 -21.35 7.94 1.10
C GLU A 526 -22.30 7.96 2.31
N GLY A 527 -23.49 7.35 2.17
CA GLY A 527 -24.46 7.27 3.26
C GLY A 527 -23.94 6.51 4.49
N ALA A 528 -23.02 5.55 4.30
CA ALA A 528 -22.39 4.83 5.40
C ALA A 528 -21.41 5.73 6.18
N ARG A 529 -20.63 6.57 5.48
CA ARG A 529 -19.77 7.57 6.14
C ARG A 529 -20.61 8.57 6.94
N ASP A 530 -21.72 9.03 6.40
CA ASP A 530 -22.63 9.95 7.09
C ASP A 530 -23.25 9.31 8.35
N LEU A 531 -23.66 8.05 8.25
CA LEU A 531 -24.18 7.32 9.41
C LEU A 531 -23.10 7.12 10.48
N PHE A 532 -21.90 6.72 10.09
CA PHE A 532 -20.76 6.57 11.00
C PHE A 532 -20.47 7.87 11.75
N TRP A 533 -20.43 9.01 11.04
CA TRP A 533 -20.18 10.30 11.66
C TRP A 533 -21.28 10.71 12.65
N ARG A 534 -22.57 10.53 12.30
CA ARG A 534 -23.69 10.82 13.20
C ARG A 534 -23.75 9.96 14.46
N GLN A 535 -23.14 8.77 14.43
CA GLN A 535 -23.10 7.90 15.61
C GLN A 535 -22.06 8.36 16.64
N ILE A 536 -21.06 9.14 16.23
CA ILE A 536 -19.94 9.55 17.09
C ILE A 536 -19.93 11.04 17.44
N ASN A 537 -20.81 11.83 16.82
CA ASN A 537 -20.93 13.29 16.98
C ASN A 537 -22.40 13.69 16.98
#